data_AF-A0A934BJB9-F1
#
_entry.id   AF-A0A934BJB9-F1
#
_cell.length_a   1.000
_cell.length_b   1.000
_cell.length_c   1.000
_cell.angle_alpha   90.00
_cell.angle_beta   90.00
_cell.angle_gamma   90.00
#
_symmetry.space_group_name_H-M   'P 1'
#
loop_
_entity.id
_entity.type
_entity.pdbx_description
1 polymer ?
#
loop_
_entity_poly.entity_id
_entity_poly.type
_entity_poly.pdbx_seq_one_letter_code
_entity_poly.pdbx_strand_id
1 'polypeptide(L)'
;MATTRKKSGETQPAPPAGDQAAEGLKFEQALERLEKIVAEMESAELPLDEVVGRFEEGTRLVRFCAQKLEEAEKKIEILAKKKDGTVITGAFEPELEAESARTGAAKEKDGKLF
;
A
#
# COMPACT_ATOMS: atom_id res chain seq x y z
N MET A 1 51.65 10.94 -26.29
CA MET A 1 50.64 11.68 -25.49
C MET A 1 49.27 11.14 -25.84
N ALA A 2 48.38 10.99 -24.86
CA ALA A 2 47.05 10.40 -25.05
C ALA A 2 45.96 11.48 -25.08
N THR A 3 44.90 11.30 -25.88
CA THR A 3 43.55 11.82 -25.58
C THR A 3 42.46 11.13 -26.41
N THR A 4 42.02 10.01 -25.87
CA THR A 4 40.65 9.45 -25.84
C THR A 4 39.54 10.08 -26.70
N ARG A 5 38.96 9.21 -27.53
CA ARG A 5 37.64 9.28 -28.19
C ARG A 5 36.50 9.62 -27.21
N LYS A 6 35.84 10.77 -27.34
CA LYS A 6 34.62 11.07 -26.56
C LYS A 6 33.40 10.39 -27.19
N LYS A 7 32.84 9.38 -26.51
CA LYS A 7 31.67 8.59 -26.94
C LYS A 7 30.43 9.48 -27.05
N SER A 8 29.74 9.40 -28.18
CA SER A 8 28.41 10.00 -28.40
C SER A 8 27.32 9.13 -27.78
N GLY A 9 26.26 9.78 -27.31
CA GLY A 9 24.96 9.14 -27.05
C GLY A 9 24.82 8.45 -25.70
N GLU A 10 23.88 8.96 -24.91
CA GLU A 10 22.80 8.18 -24.27
C GLU A 10 21.78 9.19 -23.73
N THR A 11 20.92 9.71 -24.62
CA THR A 11 19.71 10.44 -24.23
C THR A 11 18.76 9.43 -23.60
N GLN A 12 18.53 9.55 -22.29
CA GLN A 12 17.52 8.73 -21.62
C GLN A 12 16.14 9.03 -22.23
N PRO A 13 15.33 8.01 -22.57
CA PRO A 13 13.96 8.24 -22.99
C PRO A 13 13.17 8.80 -21.81
N ALA A 14 12.47 9.92 -22.02
CA ALA A 14 11.49 10.40 -21.05
C ALA A 14 10.41 9.32 -20.81
N PRO A 15 9.89 9.18 -19.58
CA PRO A 15 8.82 8.22 -19.31
C PRO A 15 7.59 8.56 -20.17
N PRO A 16 6.91 7.56 -20.77
CA PRO A 16 5.75 7.81 -21.61
C PRO A 16 4.58 8.31 -20.75
N ALA A 17 4.15 9.54 -20.97
CA ALA A 17 2.86 10.01 -20.50
C ALA A 17 1.76 9.24 -21.27
N GLY A 18 1.08 8.31 -20.60
CA GLY A 18 0.06 7.47 -21.22
C GLY A 18 -0.72 6.63 -20.20
N ASP A 19 -2.03 6.86 -20.14
CA ASP A 19 -2.97 6.31 -19.15
C ASP A 19 -3.40 4.86 -19.48
N GLN A 20 -2.43 3.98 -19.75
CA GLN A 20 -2.63 2.68 -20.43
C GLN A 20 -1.89 1.50 -19.77
N ALA A 21 -1.50 1.62 -18.49
CA ALA A 21 -0.66 0.62 -17.81
C ALA A 21 -1.43 -0.49 -17.05
N ALA A 22 -2.75 -0.46 -17.02
CA ALA A 22 -3.56 -1.32 -16.13
C ALA A 22 -4.13 -2.59 -16.79
N GLU A 23 -4.25 -2.67 -18.12
CA GLU A 23 -4.74 -3.87 -18.80
C GLU A 23 -3.66 -4.96 -18.88
N GLY A 24 -3.64 -5.84 -17.87
CA GLY A 24 -2.77 -7.03 -17.81
C GLY A 24 -1.89 -7.14 -16.56
N LEU A 25 -1.89 -6.13 -15.68
CA LEU A 25 -1.18 -6.17 -14.40
C LEU A 25 -1.74 -7.29 -13.51
N LYS A 26 -0.87 -8.09 -12.88
CA LYS A 26 -1.26 -9.10 -11.87
C LYS A 26 -1.21 -8.52 -10.46
N PHE A 27 -1.99 -9.10 -9.54
CA PHE A 27 -2.00 -8.71 -8.13
C PHE A 27 -0.58 -8.68 -7.51
N GLU A 28 0.16 -9.79 -7.62
CA GLU A 28 1.54 -9.88 -7.08
C GLU A 28 2.47 -8.79 -7.65
N GLN A 29 2.33 -8.45 -8.93
CA GLN A 29 3.15 -7.42 -9.58
C GLN A 29 2.79 -6.00 -9.12
N ALA A 30 1.50 -5.77 -8.86
CA ALA A 30 1.03 -4.50 -8.30
C ALA A 30 1.49 -4.33 -6.84
N LEU A 31 1.47 -5.41 -6.06
CA LEU A 31 1.97 -5.43 -4.69
C LEU A 31 3.49 -5.23 -4.63
N GLU A 32 4.27 -5.97 -5.43
CA GLU A 32 5.73 -5.81 -5.53
C GLU A 32 6.12 -4.38 -5.96
N ARG A 33 5.35 -3.74 -6.85
CA ARG A 33 5.59 -2.34 -7.22
C ARG A 33 5.23 -1.37 -6.09
N LEU A 34 4.15 -1.63 -5.34
CA LEU A 34 3.77 -0.82 -4.18
C LEU A 34 4.82 -0.88 -3.07
N GLU A 35 5.36 -2.06 -2.76
CA GLU A 35 6.47 -2.24 -1.81
C GLU A 35 7.72 -1.44 -2.23
N LYS A 36 8.08 -1.49 -3.51
CA LYS A 36 9.20 -0.68 -4.05
C LYS A 36 8.93 0.82 -3.93
N ILE A 37 7.71 1.27 -4.19
CA ILE A 37 7.31 2.68 -4.03
C ILE A 37 7.46 3.14 -2.58
N VAL A 38 7.05 2.31 -1.60
CA VAL A 38 7.23 2.62 -0.18
C VAL A 38 8.72 2.74 0.15
N ALA A 39 9.54 1.77 -0.23
CA ALA A 39 10.99 1.81 0.01
C ALA A 39 11.69 2.98 -0.70
N GLU A 40 11.22 3.37 -1.90
CA GLU A 40 11.68 4.55 -2.63
C GLU A 40 11.32 5.86 -1.91
N MET A 41 10.12 5.95 -1.30
CA MET A 41 9.62 7.11 -0.55
C MET A 41 10.22 7.23 0.86
N GLU A 42 10.70 6.13 1.45
CA GLU A 42 11.44 6.11 2.72
C GLU A 42 12.88 6.64 2.57
N SER A 43 13.40 6.74 1.34
CA SER A 43 14.71 7.33 1.06
C SER A 43 14.69 8.86 1.21
N ALA A 44 15.54 9.39 2.09
CA ALA A 44 15.64 10.83 2.38
C ALA A 44 16.16 11.70 1.22
N GLU A 45 16.55 11.10 0.09
CA GLU A 45 17.13 11.79 -1.07
C GLU A 45 16.12 12.03 -2.22
N LEU A 46 14.85 11.58 -2.09
CA LEU A 46 13.87 11.69 -3.17
C LEU A 46 13.34 13.14 -3.33
N PRO A 47 13.43 13.76 -4.53
CA PRO A 47 12.88 15.10 -4.77
C PRO A 47 11.37 15.18 -4.55
N LEU A 48 10.87 16.35 -4.11
CA LEU A 48 9.44 16.52 -3.79
C LEU A 48 8.50 16.18 -4.96
N ASP A 49 8.83 16.59 -6.18
CA ASP A 49 8.04 16.28 -7.38
C ASP A 49 8.01 14.76 -7.68
N GLU A 50 9.09 14.04 -7.37
CA GLU A 50 9.12 12.58 -7.46
C GLU A 50 8.29 11.93 -6.35
N VAL A 51 8.36 12.42 -5.10
CA VAL A 51 7.52 11.93 -3.98
C VAL A 51 6.03 12.02 -4.34
N VAL A 52 5.58 13.14 -4.95
CA VAL A 52 4.20 13.30 -5.41
C VAL A 52 3.85 12.26 -6.49
N GLY A 53 4.71 12.07 -7.50
CA GLY A 53 4.50 11.06 -8.54
C GLY A 53 4.43 9.63 -8.00
N ARG A 54 5.29 9.27 -7.04
CA ARG A 54 5.27 7.96 -6.36
C ARG A 54 4.01 7.78 -5.51
N PHE A 55 3.56 8.81 -4.80
CA PHE A 55 2.31 8.77 -4.02
C PHE A 55 1.08 8.55 -4.92
N GLU A 56 1.00 9.21 -6.07
CA GLU A 56 -0.08 8.97 -7.04
C GLU A 56 -0.04 7.54 -7.60
N GLU A 57 1.14 7.03 -7.93
CA GLU A 57 1.31 5.66 -8.43
C GLU A 57 0.90 4.63 -7.35
N GLY A 58 1.38 4.80 -6.12
CA GLY A 58 0.99 3.98 -4.98
C GLY A 58 -0.53 4.00 -4.74
N THR A 59 -1.16 5.17 -4.83
CA THR A 59 -2.62 5.31 -4.71
C THR A 59 -3.38 4.53 -5.79
N ARG A 60 -2.89 4.53 -7.04
CA ARG A 60 -3.47 3.71 -8.13
C ARG A 60 -3.32 2.21 -7.85
N LEU A 61 -2.15 1.78 -7.37
CA LEU A 61 -1.85 0.37 -7.06
C LEU A 61 -2.67 -0.15 -5.87
N VAL A 62 -2.81 0.63 -4.79
CA VAL A 62 -3.66 0.29 -3.64
C VAL A 62 -5.11 0.05 -4.08
N ARG A 63 -5.67 0.93 -4.93
CA ARG A 63 -7.03 0.77 -5.47
C ARG A 63 -7.16 -0.49 -6.33
N PHE A 64 -6.18 -0.77 -7.18
CA PHE A 64 -6.14 -1.98 -7.99
C PHE A 64 -6.10 -3.26 -7.13
N CYS A 65 -5.23 -3.30 -6.12
CA CYS A 65 -5.12 -4.44 -5.20
C CYS A 65 -6.42 -4.67 -4.43
N ALA A 66 -7.05 -3.61 -3.89
CA ALA A 66 -8.33 -3.70 -3.20
C ALA A 66 -9.45 -4.25 -4.11
N GLN A 67 -9.56 -3.77 -5.36
CA GLN A 67 -10.52 -4.29 -6.33
C GLN A 67 -10.29 -5.78 -6.65
N LYS A 68 -9.03 -6.22 -6.75
CA LYS A 68 -8.71 -7.64 -7.00
C LYS A 68 -9.05 -8.55 -5.83
N LEU A 69 -8.91 -8.07 -4.59
CA LEU A 69 -9.34 -8.79 -3.40
C LEU A 69 -10.87 -8.88 -3.33
N GLU A 70 -11.59 -7.78 -3.57
CA GLU A 70 -13.07 -7.75 -3.62
C GLU A 70 -13.63 -8.68 -4.72
N GLU A 71 -12.99 -8.70 -5.90
CA GLU A 71 -13.31 -9.65 -6.97
C GLU A 71 -13.11 -11.12 -6.54
N ALA A 72 -12.06 -11.41 -5.77
CA ALA A 72 -11.76 -12.76 -5.31
C ALA A 72 -12.75 -13.21 -4.22
N GLU A 73 -13.04 -12.35 -3.25
CA GLU A 73 -14.02 -12.57 -2.19
C GLU A 73 -15.40 -12.91 -2.77
N LYS A 74 -15.92 -12.09 -3.69
CA LYS A 74 -17.20 -12.35 -4.37
C LYS A 74 -17.22 -13.69 -5.12
N LYS A 75 -16.11 -14.08 -5.76
CA LYS A 75 -15.99 -15.37 -6.44
C LYS A 75 -16.05 -16.53 -5.43
N ILE A 76 -15.38 -16.41 -4.28
CA ILE A 76 -15.42 -17.40 -3.19
C ILE A 76 -16.84 -17.50 -2.62
N GLU A 77 -17.49 -16.37 -2.33
CA GLU A 77 -18.85 -16.33 -1.78
C GLU A 77 -19.87 -17.03 -2.71
N ILE A 78 -19.80 -16.77 -4.02
CA ILE A 78 -20.63 -17.43 -5.03
C ILE A 78 -20.36 -18.94 -5.09
N LEU A 79 -19.11 -19.38 -4.93
CA LEU A 79 -18.75 -20.80 -4.96
C LEU A 79 -19.20 -21.54 -3.68
N ALA A 80 -19.10 -20.90 -2.51
CA ALA A 80 -19.61 -21.43 -1.24
C ALA A 80 -21.14 -21.57 -1.25
N LYS A 81 -21.86 -20.50 -1.66
CA LYS A 81 -23.32 -20.51 -1.85
C LYS A 81 -23.82 -21.67 -2.72
N LYS A 82 -23.04 -22.04 -3.75
CA LYS A 82 -23.37 -23.12 -4.69
C LYS A 82 -23.12 -24.54 -4.16
N LYS A 83 -22.29 -24.72 -3.13
CA LYS A 83 -21.98 -26.06 -2.57
C LYS A 83 -22.88 -26.42 -1.40
N ASP A 84 -23.08 -25.49 -0.46
CA ASP A 84 -23.54 -25.85 0.89
C ASP A 84 -24.85 -25.15 1.32
N GLY A 85 -25.44 -24.32 0.44
CA GLY A 85 -26.72 -23.62 0.68
C GLY A 85 -26.72 -22.61 1.85
N THR A 86 -25.61 -22.50 2.57
CA THR A 86 -25.45 -21.78 3.83
C THR A 86 -24.38 -20.72 3.64
N VAL A 87 -24.69 -19.46 3.97
CA VAL A 87 -23.76 -18.34 3.82
C VAL A 87 -23.22 -17.96 5.18
N ILE A 88 -21.90 -18.02 5.35
CA ILE A 88 -21.22 -17.39 6.50
C ILE A 88 -20.59 -16.10 5.99
N THR A 89 -21.36 -15.00 6.05
CA THR A 89 -20.83 -13.65 5.92
C THR A 89 -20.30 -13.19 7.27
N GLY A 90 -19.04 -13.50 7.56
CA GLY A 90 -18.30 -12.78 8.60
C GLY A 90 -17.80 -11.47 8.00
N ALA A 91 -18.34 -10.33 8.43
CA ALA A 91 -17.71 -9.05 8.15
C ALA A 91 -16.30 -9.10 8.77
N PHE A 92 -15.27 -8.84 7.97
CA PHE A 92 -13.89 -8.81 8.47
C PHE A 92 -13.71 -7.55 9.31
N GLU A 93 -13.97 -7.65 10.60
CA GLU A 93 -13.55 -6.67 11.60
C GLU A 93 -12.10 -6.99 11.98
N PRO A 94 -11.11 -6.19 11.57
CA PRO A 94 -9.75 -6.34 12.08
C PRO A 94 -9.77 -5.95 13.56
N GLU A 95 -9.57 -6.93 14.45
CA GLU A 95 -9.33 -6.71 15.87
C GLU A 95 -8.02 -5.90 16.04
N LEU A 96 -8.15 -4.58 16.14
CA LEU A 96 -7.04 -3.68 16.38
C LEU A 96 -6.73 -3.69 17.89
N GLU A 97 -5.95 -4.68 18.33
CA GLU A 97 -5.41 -4.74 19.69
C GLU A 97 -4.52 -3.52 19.98
N ALA A 98 -5.13 -2.50 20.60
CA ALA A 98 -4.45 -1.28 21.01
C ALA A 98 -3.73 -1.44 22.37
N GLU A 99 -2.71 -2.29 22.41
CA GLU A 99 -1.67 -2.34 23.45
C GLU A 99 -0.52 -1.35 23.13
N SER A 100 0.28 -0.83 24.06
CA SER A 100 0.20 -0.62 25.53
C SER A 100 1.43 0.21 25.95
N ALA A 101 1.47 1.07 26.98
CA ALA A 101 0.46 1.82 27.76
C ALA A 101 1.22 2.91 28.58
N ARG A 102 0.59 4.01 29.05
CA ARG A 102 1.22 4.95 30.02
C ARG A 102 0.35 5.36 31.21
N THR A 103 0.50 4.56 32.26
CA THR A 103 0.62 4.94 33.69
C THR A 103 0.64 6.44 34.04
N GLY A 104 -0.15 6.81 35.06
CA GLY A 104 -0.10 8.09 35.77
C GLY A 104 -1.11 8.10 36.93
N ALA A 105 -0.65 8.28 38.17
CA ALA A 105 -1.45 8.09 39.38
C ALA A 105 -1.98 9.41 39.99
N ALA A 106 -3.18 9.36 40.59
CA ALA A 106 -3.53 9.97 41.88
C ALA A 106 -5.06 9.87 42.14
N LYS A 107 -5.46 9.17 43.19
CA LYS A 107 -6.72 9.46 43.90
C LYS A 107 -6.37 9.87 45.32
N GLU A 108 -6.22 11.17 45.52
CA GLU A 108 -6.27 11.79 46.83
C GLU A 108 -7.60 11.41 47.51
N LYS A 109 -7.52 10.99 48.77
CA LYS A 109 -8.66 10.41 49.49
C LYS A 109 -8.65 10.85 50.94
N ASP A 110 -8.56 12.16 51.13
CA ASP A 110 -8.72 12.82 52.42
C ASP A 110 -10.19 13.20 52.65
N GLY A 111 -10.67 13.05 53.88
CA GLY A 111 -12.06 13.40 54.24
C GLY A 111 -12.90 12.24 54.80
N LYS A 112 -12.47 11.64 55.91
CA LYS A 112 -13.38 10.97 56.85
C LYS A 112 -12.98 11.31 58.28
N LEU A 113 -13.98 11.64 59.11
CA LEU A 113 -13.86 12.19 60.47
C LEU A 113 -13.19 13.58 60.47
N PHE A 114 -13.84 14.68 60.88
CA PHE A 114 -15.05 14.83 61.71
C PHE A 114 -16.07 15.79 61.08
#